data_AF-A0A1I2RHE5-F1
#
_entry.id   AF-A0A1I2RHE5-F1
#
_cell.length_a   1.000
_cell.length_b   1.000
_cell.length_c   1.000
_cell.angle_alpha   90.00
_cell.angle_beta   90.00
_cell.angle_gamma   90.00
#
_symmetry.space_group_name_H-M   'P 1'
#
loop_
_entity.id
_entity.type
_entity.pdbx_description
1 polymer ?
#
loop_
_entity_poly.entity_id
_entity_poly.type
_entity_poly.pdbx_seq_one_letter_code
_entity_poly.pdbx_strand_id
1 'polypeptide(L)'
;MAQGQRTNRKVIPAASAAMDSFKWETASELGVQVPQGGYMGDLPSRVNGAIGGNMVKKMIAAYEQSLAQGNKPPTPQVTNQTTTP
;
A
#
# COMPACT_ATOMS: atom_id res chain seq x y z
N MET A 1 18.32 21.87 -6.90
CA MET A 1 17.72 20.62 -6.39
C MET A 1 16.22 20.84 -6.32
N ALA A 2 15.41 20.12 -7.09
CA ALA A 2 13.96 20.30 -7.06
C ALA A 2 13.41 19.78 -5.72
N GLN A 3 12.90 20.68 -4.90
CA GLN A 3 12.16 20.37 -3.67
C GLN A 3 10.81 19.74 -4.07
N GLY A 4 10.84 18.44 -4.39
CA GLY A 4 9.63 17.68 -4.68
C GLY A 4 8.71 17.72 -3.46
N GLN A 5 7.52 18.29 -3.62
CA GLN A 5 6.49 18.33 -2.59
C GLN A 5 6.18 16.91 -2.10
N ARG A 6 6.56 16.61 -0.86
CA ARG A 6 6.21 15.37 -0.15
C ARG A 6 4.78 15.44 0.39
N THR A 7 3.80 15.69 -0.47
CA THR A 7 2.38 15.80 -0.07
C THR A 7 1.65 14.47 -0.05
N ASN A 8 2.31 13.34 -0.33
CA ASN A 8 1.73 12.01 -0.19
C ASN A 8 1.56 11.64 1.30
N ARG A 9 0.48 12.10 1.91
CA ARG A 9 0.03 11.63 3.24
C ARG A 9 -0.69 10.30 3.09
N LYS A 10 -0.30 9.31 3.90
CA LYS A 10 -1.04 8.04 4.03
C LYS A 10 -2.42 8.36 4.61
N VAL A 11 -3.48 7.91 3.95
CA VAL A 11 -4.89 8.14 4.39
C VAL A 11 -5.12 7.59 5.80
N ILE A 12 -4.47 6.48 6.14
CA ILE A 12 -4.51 5.89 7.48
C ILE A 12 -3.06 5.70 7.95
N PRO A 13 -2.50 6.63 8.73
CA PRO A 13 -1.11 6.54 9.20
C PRO A 13 -0.84 5.27 10.01
N ALA A 14 -1.81 4.83 10.82
CA ALA A 14 -1.71 3.63 11.65
C ALA A 14 -1.54 2.33 10.83
N ALA A 15 -2.02 2.30 9.59
CA ALA A 15 -1.88 1.13 8.71
C ALA A 15 -0.51 1.04 8.02
N SER A 16 0.40 2.00 8.26
CA SER A 16 1.70 2.07 7.58
C SER A 16 2.50 0.77 7.69
N ALA A 17 2.65 0.23 8.90
CA ALA A 17 3.45 -0.97 9.13
C ALA A 17 2.84 -2.21 8.45
N ALA A 18 1.52 -2.38 8.55
CA ALA A 18 0.81 -3.49 7.89
C ALA A 18 0.95 -3.42 6.36
N MET A 19 0.84 -2.21 5.79
CA MET A 19 1.02 -1.98 4.35
C MET A 19 2.45 -2.28 3.90
N ASP A 20 3.46 -1.98 4.71
CA ASP A 20 4.86 -2.30 4.40
C ASP A 20 5.11 -3.81 4.41
N SER A 21 4.58 -4.56 5.39
CA SER A 21 4.64 -6.03 5.39
C SER A 21 3.96 -6.63 4.16
N PHE A 22 2.77 -6.11 3.81
CA PHE A 22 2.00 -6.59 2.67
C PHE A 22 2.69 -6.33 1.33
N LYS A 23 3.40 -5.19 1.22
CA LYS A 23 4.26 -4.88 0.07
C LYS A 23 5.37 -5.91 -0.11
N TRP A 24 6.02 -6.32 0.98
CA TRP A 24 7.10 -7.32 0.93
C TRP A 24 6.58 -8.71 0.56
N GLU A 25 5.42 -9.10 1.11
CA GLU A 25 4.75 -10.35 0.75
C GLU A 25 4.39 -10.36 -0.74
N THR A 26 3.73 -9.31 -1.22
CA THR A 26 3.32 -9.19 -2.63
C THR A 26 4.53 -9.12 -3.58
N ALA A 27 5.62 -8.46 -3.18
CA ALA A 27 6.86 -8.45 -3.95
C ALA A 27 7.46 -9.86 -4.06
N SER A 28 7.46 -10.61 -2.96
CA SER A 28 7.97 -11.99 -2.92
C SER A 28 7.16 -12.92 -3.81
N GLU A 29 5.83 -12.81 -3.80
CA GLU A 29 4.95 -13.59 -4.67
C GLU A 29 5.13 -13.29 -6.15
N LEU A 30 5.39 -12.03 -6.50
CA LEU A 30 5.66 -11.63 -7.89
C LEU A 30 7.07 -12.01 -8.36
N GLY A 31 7.85 -12.70 -7.53
CA GLY A 31 9.23 -13.08 -7.83
C GLY A 31 10.18 -11.88 -7.92
N VAL A 32 9.80 -10.76 -7.32
CA VAL A 32 10.61 -9.54 -7.35
C VAL A 32 11.70 -9.65 -6.28
N GLN A 33 12.95 -9.65 -6.73
CA GLN A 33 14.09 -9.62 -5.82
C GLN A 33 14.13 -8.27 -5.12
N VAL A 34 13.83 -8.28 -3.83
CA VAL A 34 13.95 -7.12 -2.97
C VAL A 34 15.43 -6.75 -2.85
N PRO A 35 15.84 -5.52 -3.19
CA PRO A 35 17.23 -5.10 -3.03
C PRO A 35 17.68 -5.22 -1.58
N GLN A 36 18.93 -5.62 -1.34
CA GLN A 36 19.45 -5.80 0.02
C GLN A 36 19.37 -4.54 0.88
N GLY A 37 19.33 -3.35 0.27
CA GLY A 37 19.14 -2.08 0.96
C GLY A 37 17.68 -1.73 1.28
N GLY A 38 16.71 -2.56 0.91
CA GLY A 38 15.27 -2.30 1.07
C GLY A 38 14.76 -1.12 0.22
N TYR A 39 15.62 -0.50 -0.58
CA TYR A 39 15.28 0.62 -1.44
C TYR A 39 14.76 0.11 -2.78
N MET A 40 13.46 0.23 -3.01
CA MET A 40 12.84 -0.23 -4.25
C MET A 40 13.02 0.76 -5.42
N GLY A 41 13.71 1.89 -5.23
CA GLY A 41 13.88 2.90 -6.29
C GLY A 41 14.83 2.48 -7.40
N ASP A 42 15.70 1.50 -7.16
CA ASP A 42 16.58 0.93 -8.19
C ASP A 42 15.85 -0.07 -9.12
N LEU A 43 14.64 -0.47 -8.75
CA LEU A 43 13.82 -1.36 -9.58
C LEU A 43 13.13 -0.58 -10.72
N PRO A 44 12.91 -1.23 -11.87
CA PRO A 44 12.13 -0.63 -12.95
C PRO A 44 10.75 -0.19 -12.43
N SER A 45 10.32 1.02 -12.83
CA SER A 45 9.01 1.58 -12.42
C SER A 45 7.83 0.64 -12.74
N ARG A 46 7.96 -0.17 -13.80
CA ARG A 46 6.98 -1.20 -14.15
C ARG A 46 6.82 -2.28 -13.07
N VAL A 47 7.92 -2.68 -12.44
CA VAL A 47 7.93 -3.72 -11.40
C VAL A 47 7.33 -3.17 -10.11
N ASN A 48 7.76 -1.98 -9.69
CA ASN A 48 7.19 -1.30 -8.53
C ASN A 48 5.68 -1.01 -8.72
N GLY A 49 5.29 -0.59 -9.92
CA GLY A 49 3.89 -0.41 -10.29
C GLY A 49 3.09 -1.71 -10.23
N ALA A 50 3.67 -2.84 -10.69
CA ALA A 50 3.03 -4.15 -10.61
C ALA A 50 2.82 -4.61 -9.16
N ILE A 51 3.76 -4.33 -8.25
CA ILE A 51 3.60 -4.64 -6.81
C ILE A 51 2.43 -3.85 -6.22
N GLY A 52 2.42 -2.53 -6.39
CA GLY A 52 1.33 -1.69 -5.88
C GLY A 52 -0.03 -2.06 -6.47
N GLY A 53 -0.08 -2.37 -7.76
CA GLY A 53 -1.31 -2.81 -8.43
C GLY A 53 -1.84 -4.15 -7.90
N ASN A 54 -0.96 -5.12 -7.64
CA ASN A 54 -1.36 -6.41 -7.06
C ASN A 54 -1.80 -6.29 -5.60
N MET A 55 -1.16 -5.42 -4.82
CA MET A 55 -1.61 -5.11 -3.46
C MET A 55 -3.07 -4.61 -3.48
N VAL A 56 -3.39 -3.65 -4.37
CA VAL A 56 -4.76 -3.11 -4.49
C VAL A 56 -5.74 -4.19 -4.94
N LYS A 57 -5.40 -5.01 -5.95
CA LYS A 57 -6.28 -6.09 -6.41
C LYS A 57 -6.63 -7.07 -5.29
N LYS A 58 -5.64 -7.49 -4.51
CA LYS A 58 -5.83 -8.39 -3.36
C LYS A 58 -6.69 -7.76 -2.27
N MET A 59 -6.45 -6.49 -1.94
CA MET A 59 -7.26 -5.77 -0.95
C MET A 59 -8.73 -5.69 -1.38
N ILE A 60 -8.99 -5.41 -2.66
CA ILE A 60 -10.35 -5.39 -3.21
C ILE A 60 -10.96 -6.79 -3.18
N ALA A 61 -10.23 -7.82 -3.61
CA ALA A 61 -10.73 -9.19 -3.59
C ALA A 61 -11.09 -9.66 -2.17
N ALA A 62 -10.23 -9.38 -1.18
CA ALA A 62 -10.51 -9.68 0.23
C ALA A 62 -11.72 -8.90 0.78
N TYR A 63 -11.86 -7.64 0.36
CA TYR A 63 -13.01 -6.80 0.71
C TYR A 63 -14.31 -7.35 0.10
N GLU A 64 -14.31 -7.72 -1.18
CA GLU A 64 -15.45 -8.31 -1.88
C GLU A 64 -15.87 -9.65 -1.25
N GLN A 65 -14.90 -10.51 -0.90
CA GLN A 65 -15.17 -11.77 -0.19
C GLN A 65 -15.80 -11.55 1.18
N SER A 66 -15.30 -10.59 1.95
CA SER A 66 -15.84 -10.25 3.27
C SER A 66 -17.27 -9.71 3.16
N LEU A 67 -17.52 -8.86 2.16
CA LEU A 67 -18.84 -8.33 1.86
C LEU A 67 -19.82 -9.44 1.44
N ALA A 68 -19.37 -10.39 0.61
CA ALA A 68 -20.16 -11.54 0.20
C ALA A 68 -20.54 -12.46 1.38
N GLN A 69 -19.70 -12.52 2.42
CA GLN A 69 -19.97 -13.26 3.65
C GLN A 69 -20.92 -12.51 4.62
N GLY A 70 -21.42 -11.33 4.24
CA GLY A 70 -22.29 -10.50 5.09
C GLY A 70 -21.54 -9.77 6.21
N ASN A 71 -20.22 -9.94 6.30
CA ASN A 71 -19.37 -9.27 7.27
C ASN A 71 -18.91 -7.94 6.65
N LYS A 72 -19.71 -6.89 6.83
CA LYS A 72 -19.36 -5.55 6.35
C LYS A 72 -17.98 -5.17 6.92
N PRO A 73 -16.93 -5.06 6.09
CA PRO A 73 -15.61 -4.73 6.59
C PRO A 73 -15.70 -3.37 7.28
N PRO A 74 -14.88 -3.12 8.32
CA PRO A 74 -14.78 -1.79 8.89
C PRO A 74 -14.38 -0.85 7.76
N THR A 75 -15.35 -0.08 7.26
CA THR A 75 -15.09 0.95 6.26
C THR A 75 -14.03 1.85 6.87
N PRO A 76 -12.87 2.03 6.22
CA PRO A 76 -11.87 2.97 6.69
C PRO A 76 -12.56 4.30 6.95
N GLN A 77 -12.63 4.72 8.20
CA GLN A 77 -13.07 6.06 8.49
C GLN A 77 -11.97 6.96 7.95
N VAL A 78 -12.22 7.56 6.79
CA VAL A 78 -11.39 8.64 6.25
C VAL A 78 -11.64 9.84 7.17
N THR A 79 -11.03 9.81 8.35
CA THR A 79 -11.03 10.97 9.24
C THR A 79 -10.04 11.94 8.60
N ASN A 80 -10.57 12.92 7.89
CA ASN A 80 -9.80 14.09 7.47
C ASN A 80 -9.41 14.87 8.74
N GLN A 81 -8.48 14.34 9.54
CA GLN A 81 -7.88 15.08 10.64
C GLN A 81 -6.92 16.10 10.03
N THR A 82 -7.49 17.26 9.71
CA THR A 82 -6.76 18.52 9.61
C THR A 82 -6.14 18.80 10.98
N THR A 83 -4.94 18.30 11.23
CA THR A 83 -4.06 18.87 12.25
C THR A 83 -3.14 19.88 11.56
N THR A 84 -3.66 21.10 11.47
CA THR A 84 -2.89 22.32 11.22
C THR A 84 -2.67 22.98 12.59
N PRO A 85 -1.46 23.42 12.95
CA PRO A 85 -1.27 24.74 13.53
C PRO A 85 -1.12 25.79 12.43
#